data_AF-A0A396Q7R7-F1
#
_entry.id   AF-A0A396Q7R7-F1
#
_cell.length_a   1.000
_cell.length_b   1.000
_cell.length_c   1.000
_cell.angle_alpha   90.00
_cell.angle_beta   90.00
_cell.angle_gamma   90.00
#
_symmetry.space_group_name_H-M   'P 1'
#
loop_
_entity.id
_entity.type
_entity.pdbx_description
1 polymer ?
#
loop_
_entity_poly.entity_id
_entity_poly.type
_entity_poly.pdbx_seq_one_letter_code
_entity_poly.pdbx_strand_id
1 'polypeptide(L)' 'MTYKSDIEIAQECTMEPIVKIAEKAGIDEKYLEQYGRYKAKIDYNLLKE' A
#
# COMPACT_ATOMS: atom_id res chain seq x y z
N MET A 1 16.13 -18.45 -22.28
CA MET A 1 15.04 -17.95 -21.41
C MET A 1 15.14 -16.45 -21.38
N THR A 2 14.07 -15.75 -21.73
CA THR A 2 14.00 -14.29 -21.61
C THR A 2 13.35 -13.98 -20.27
N TYR A 3 14.08 -13.35 -19.38
CA TYR A 3 13.53 -12.82 -18.13
C TYR A 3 12.94 -11.45 -18.43
N LYS A 4 11.78 -11.17 -17.85
CA LYS A 4 11.18 -9.84 -17.88
C LYS A 4 12.08 -8.87 -17.11
N SER A 5 12.09 -7.62 -17.56
CA SER A 5 12.69 -6.52 -16.80
C SER A 5 11.88 -6.22 -15.54
N ASP A 6 12.50 -5.57 -14.56
CA ASP A 6 11.84 -5.23 -13.29
C ASP A 6 10.57 -4.38 -13.50
N ILE A 7 10.59 -3.47 -14.49
CA ILE A 7 9.44 -2.62 -14.79
C ILE A 7 8.28 -3.39 -15.42
N GLU A 8 8.55 -4.38 -16.28
CA GLU A 8 7.52 -5.25 -16.86
C GLU A 8 6.86 -6.10 -15.76
N ILE A 9 7.65 -6.64 -14.84
CA ILE A 9 7.13 -7.39 -13.68
C ILE A 9 6.24 -6.48 -12.81
N ALA A 10 6.67 -5.24 -12.54
CA ALA A 10 5.90 -4.29 -11.75
C ALA A 10 4.58 -3.88 -12.41
N GLN A 11 4.57 -3.67 -13.73
CA GLN A 11 3.37 -3.27 -14.49
C GLN A 11 2.33 -4.38 -14.62
N GLU A 12 2.76 -5.65 -14.69
CA GLU A 12 1.85 -6.80 -14.75
C GLU A 12 1.22 -7.16 -13.40
N CYS A 13 1.76 -6.64 -12.30
CA CYS A 13 1.26 -6.93 -10.96
C CYS A 13 -0.16 -6.37 -10.75
N THR A 14 -1.08 -7.24 -10.31
CA THR A 14 -2.41 -6.81 -9.87
C THR A 14 -2.32 -6.20 -8.48
N MET A 15 -2.25 -4.86 -8.41
CA MET A 15 -2.11 -4.14 -7.15
C MET A 15 -3.38 -4.21 -6.28
N GLU A 16 -3.22 -4.56 -5.00
CA GLU A 16 -4.26 -4.39 -3.98
C GLU A 16 -4.34 -2.94 -3.52
N PRO A 17 -5.55 -2.38 -3.29
CA PRO A 17 -5.71 -1.04 -2.70
C PRO A 17 -4.97 -0.89 -1.37
N ILE A 18 -4.37 0.27 -1.14
CA ILE A 18 -3.54 0.51 0.06
C ILE A 18 -4.33 0.32 1.37
N VAL A 19 -5.63 0.59 1.37
CA VAL A 19 -6.54 0.37 2.51
C VAL A 19 -6.56 -1.09 2.94
N LYS A 20 -6.60 -2.05 1.98
CA LYS A 20 -6.58 -3.48 2.31
C LYS A 20 -5.25 -3.92 2.91
N ILE A 21 -4.15 -3.29 2.48
CA ILE A 21 -2.82 -3.57 3.01
C ILE A 21 -2.71 -3.01 4.44
N ALA A 22 -3.23 -1.80 4.70
CA ALA A 22 -3.30 -1.20 6.02
C ALA A 22 -4.13 -2.06 6.99
N GLU A 23 -5.30 -2.54 6.56
CA GLU A 23 -6.16 -3.44 7.34
C GLU A 23 -5.43 -4.74 7.72
N LYS A 24 -4.75 -5.38 6.76
CA LYS A 24 -3.91 -6.57 7.02
C LYS A 24 -2.78 -6.30 8.02
N ALA A 25 -2.28 -5.07 8.07
CA ALA A 25 -1.26 -4.63 9.01
C ALA A 25 -1.83 -4.15 10.37
N GLY A 26 -3.16 -4.19 10.56
CA GLY A 26 -3.82 -3.74 11.78
C GLY A 26 -3.89 -2.22 11.93
N ILE A 27 -3.76 -1.47 10.83
CA ILE A 27 -3.83 -0.01 10.83
C ILE A 27 -5.25 0.40 10.45
N ASP A 28 -5.92 1.10 11.37
CA ASP A 28 -7.25 1.65 11.14
C ASP A 28 -7.23 2.75 10.06
N GLU A 29 -8.29 2.83 9.26
CA GLU A 29 -8.44 3.83 8.19
C GLU A 29 -8.34 5.28 8.70
N LYS A 30 -8.72 5.54 9.96
CA LYS A 30 -8.59 6.87 10.59
C LYS A 30 -7.14 7.39 10.63
N TYR A 31 -6.16 6.49 10.58
CA TYR A 31 -4.73 6.81 10.54
C TYR A 31 -4.14 6.87 9.14
N LEU A 32 -4.95 6.65 8.11
CA LEU A 32 -4.48 6.50 6.74
C LEU A 32 -4.76 7.75 5.92
N GLU A 33 -3.71 8.52 5.62
CA GLU A 33 -3.80 9.65 4.68
C GLU A 33 -3.51 9.17 3.26
N GLN A 34 -4.56 8.86 2.48
CA GLN A 34 -4.42 8.28 1.14
C GLN A 34 -3.95 9.30 0.08
N TYR A 35 -3.01 8.86 -0.77
CA TYR A 35 -2.50 9.57 -1.95
C TYR A 35 -2.78 8.75 -3.20
N GLY A 36 -4.03 8.76 -3.63
CA GLY A 36 -4.54 7.84 -4.64
C GLY A 36 -4.80 6.44 -4.06
N ARG A 37 -5.03 5.44 -4.93
CA ARG A 37 -5.52 4.12 -4.51
C ARG A 37 -4.48 3.20 -3.86
N TYR A 38 -3.20 3.45 -4.09
CA TYR A 38 -2.12 2.50 -3.82
C TYR A 38 -0.98 3.08 -2.96
N LYS A 39 -1.16 4.27 -2.41
CA LYS A 39 -0.17 4.94 -1.57
C LYS A 39 -0.87 5.70 -0.46
N ALA A 40 -0.28 5.73 0.72
CA ALA A 40 -0.79 6.48 1.86
C ALA A 40 0.36 6.84 2.81
N LYS A 41 0.16 7.88 3.63
CA LYS A 41 0.94 8.10 4.84
C LYS A 41 0.18 7.55 6.04
N ILE A 42 0.93 7.23 7.10
CA ILE A 42 0.37 6.82 8.38
C ILE A 42 0.50 8.01 9.34
N ASP A 43 -0.59 8.40 9.97
CA ASP A 43 -0.59 9.40 11.03
C ASP A 43 0.12 8.84 12.28
N TYR A 44 1.09 9.60 12.80
CA TYR A 44 1.85 9.27 14.00
C TYR A 44 1.00 9.19 15.28
N ASN A 45 -0.22 9.72 15.28
CA ASN A 45 -1.16 9.55 16.39
C ASN A 45 -1.46 8.09 16.70
N LEU A 46 -1.26 7.17 15.73
CA LEU A 46 -1.29 5.72 15.94
C LEU A 46 -0.40 5.26 17.09
N LEU A 47 0.74 5.92 17.34
CA LEU A 47 1.70 5.54 18.39
C LEU A 47 1.33 6.04 19.79
N LYS A 48 0.24 6.80 19.92
CA LYS A 48 -0.22 7.37 21.19
C LYS A 48 -1.39 6.59 21.80
N GLU A 49 -1.82 5.52 21.15
CA GLU A 49 -2.79 4.53 21.66
C GLU A 49 -2.07 3.31 22.24
#